data_AF-A0A176RZF5-F1
#
_entry.id   AF-A0A176RZF5-F1
#
_cell.length_a   1.000
_cell.length_b   1.000
_cell.length_c   1.000
_cell.angle_alpha   90.00
_cell.angle_beta   90.00
_cell.angle_gamma   90.00
#
_symmetry.space_group_name_H-M   'P 1'
#
loop_
_entity.id
_entity.type
_entity.pdbx_description
1 polymer ?
#
loop_
_entity_poly.entity_id
_entity_poly.type
_entity_poly.pdbx_seq_one_letter_code
_entity_poly.pdbx_strand_id
1 'polypeptide(L)'
;DTPPFYYLKPMKKNKESDDSKPHDNSYKQIFSHPQMVEDLLRGFISKKWVDEIDFDTLEKTGGNFVSDDLRHREDDIIWKVRWRNTNEWLYIYLLIEFQSSVDRFMAVRIMVYIGLLYQDLIKSKAIAENGKLPPVLPLVLYNGEVSWYAARELSELIAPFPFGVKKYCPHLQYLVIDERHDYTDEQLTEKLENLAAVLFRLEKSRTKSDTQQA
;
A
#
# COMPACT_ATOMS: atom_id res chain seq x y z
N ASP A 1 7.55 35.76 -15.77
CA ASP A 1 8.26 34.57 -16.27
C ASP A 1 8.45 33.55 -15.17
N THR A 2 7.48 32.65 -15.03
CA THR A 2 7.52 31.52 -14.10
C THR A 2 7.71 30.27 -14.95
N PRO A 3 8.75 29.45 -14.75
CA PRO A 3 8.96 28.29 -15.60
C PRO A 3 7.84 27.26 -15.35
N PRO A 4 7.38 26.56 -16.41
CA PRO A 4 6.34 25.54 -16.27
C PRO A 4 6.88 24.37 -15.44
N PHE A 5 6.12 23.98 -14.41
CA PHE A 5 6.34 22.74 -13.68
C PHE A 5 6.36 21.57 -14.68
N TYR A 6 7.50 20.90 -14.82
CA TYR A 6 7.59 19.65 -15.57
C TYR A 6 6.77 18.60 -14.81
N TYR A 7 5.57 18.31 -15.30
CA TYR A 7 4.87 17.09 -14.97
C TYR A 7 5.79 15.92 -15.35
N LEU A 8 6.18 15.11 -14.36
CA LEU A 8 6.74 13.78 -14.62
C LEU A 8 5.68 13.03 -15.44
N LYS A 9 5.92 12.86 -16.74
CA LYS A 9 5.11 11.95 -17.55
C LYS A 9 5.09 10.59 -16.85
N PRO A 10 3.92 9.93 -16.72
CA PRO A 10 3.89 8.57 -16.21
C PRO A 10 4.83 7.72 -17.08
N MET A 11 5.74 6.99 -16.44
CA MET A 11 6.54 5.98 -17.11
C MET A 11 5.55 5.02 -17.78
N LYS A 12 5.57 4.96 -19.11
CA LYS A 12 4.83 3.94 -19.85
C LYS A 12 5.41 2.59 -19.43
N LYS A 13 4.61 1.76 -18.73
CA LYS A 13 4.91 0.33 -18.61
C LYS A 13 5.07 -0.21 -20.03
N ASN A 14 6.24 -0.78 -20.34
CA ASN A 14 6.42 -1.53 -21.57
C ASN A 14 5.44 -2.71 -21.54
N LYS A 15 4.65 -2.82 -22.60
CA LYS A 15 3.55 -3.76 -22.74
C LYS A 15 4.13 -5.11 -23.17
N GLU A 16 4.57 -5.92 -22.23
CA GLU A 16 4.74 -7.38 -22.42
C GLU A 16 3.42 -8.09 -22.08
N SER A 17 3.20 -9.25 -22.69
CA SER A 17 1.92 -9.92 -22.90
C SER A 17 1.09 -10.22 -21.64
N ASP A 18 -0.23 -10.15 -21.84
CA ASP A 18 -1.33 -9.98 -20.89
C ASP A 18 -1.83 -11.31 -20.32
N ASP A 19 -1.21 -11.80 -19.24
CA ASP A 19 -1.72 -12.92 -18.41
C ASP A 19 -1.95 -12.50 -16.93
N SER A 20 -1.57 -11.26 -16.55
CA SER A 20 -1.64 -10.77 -15.16
C SER A 20 -2.95 -10.05 -14.76
N LYS A 21 -3.71 -9.53 -15.74
CA LYS A 21 -4.91 -8.71 -15.47
C LYS A 21 -6.06 -9.40 -14.72
N PRO A 22 -6.32 -10.71 -14.85
CA PRO A 22 -7.40 -11.36 -14.11
C PRO A 22 -7.13 -11.34 -12.60
N HIS A 23 -5.87 -11.54 -12.21
CA HIS A 23 -5.44 -11.57 -10.81
C HIS A 23 -5.53 -10.19 -10.16
N ASP A 24 -5.05 -9.15 -10.83
CA ASP A 24 -5.09 -7.75 -10.34
C ASP A 24 -6.51 -7.31 -9.93
N ASN A 25 -7.49 -7.55 -10.80
CA ASN A 25 -8.87 -7.13 -10.54
C ASN A 25 -9.52 -7.96 -9.42
N SER A 26 -9.20 -9.25 -9.32
CA SER A 26 -9.77 -10.12 -8.28
C SER A 26 -9.30 -9.74 -6.87
N TYR A 27 -8.02 -9.46 -6.68
CA TYR A 27 -7.52 -9.00 -5.38
C TYR A 27 -8.03 -7.63 -5.02
N LYS A 28 -8.14 -6.72 -6.00
CA LYS A 28 -8.76 -5.42 -5.75
C LYS A 28 -10.20 -5.55 -5.27
N GLN A 29 -10.96 -6.49 -5.82
CA GLN A 29 -12.31 -6.80 -5.37
C GLN A 29 -12.30 -7.39 -3.95
N ILE A 30 -11.42 -8.33 -3.66
CA ILE A 30 -11.29 -8.93 -2.33
C ILE A 30 -10.97 -7.84 -1.29
N PHE A 31 -9.91 -7.05 -1.51
CA PHE A 31 -9.49 -5.95 -0.64
C PHE A 31 -10.36 -4.68 -0.74
N SER A 32 -11.48 -4.74 -1.48
CA SER A 32 -12.55 -3.75 -1.39
C SER A 32 -13.54 -4.01 -0.26
N HIS A 33 -13.42 -5.16 0.44
CA HIS A 33 -14.23 -5.51 1.60
C HIS A 33 -13.52 -5.13 2.90
N PRO A 34 -14.24 -4.49 3.86
CA PRO A 34 -13.64 -4.02 5.12
C PRO A 34 -13.05 -5.17 5.96
N GLN A 35 -13.76 -6.30 6.04
CA GLN A 35 -13.29 -7.49 6.77
C GLN A 35 -11.92 -7.97 6.28
N MET A 36 -11.66 -7.96 4.96
CA MET A 36 -10.37 -8.38 4.41
C MET A 36 -9.23 -7.47 4.84
N VAL A 37 -9.49 -6.16 4.93
CA VAL A 37 -8.50 -5.18 5.35
C VAL A 37 -8.27 -5.24 6.85
N GLU A 38 -9.31 -5.43 7.65
CA GLU A 38 -9.18 -5.68 9.09
C GLU A 38 -8.33 -6.93 9.35
N ASP A 39 -8.66 -8.04 8.69
CA ASP A 39 -7.91 -9.29 8.83
C ASP A 39 -6.47 -9.15 8.34
N LEU A 40 -6.22 -8.37 7.29
CA LEU A 40 -4.86 -8.06 6.85
C LEU A 40 -4.07 -7.33 7.94
N LEU A 41 -4.62 -6.25 8.51
CA LEU A 41 -3.91 -5.47 9.52
C LEU A 41 -3.71 -6.29 10.81
N ARG A 42 -4.74 -6.95 11.33
CA ARG A 42 -4.65 -7.76 12.56
C ARG A 42 -3.78 -9.00 12.39
N GLY A 43 -3.86 -9.63 11.22
CA GLY A 43 -3.15 -10.87 10.94
C GLY A 43 -1.65 -10.66 10.78
N PHE A 44 -1.24 -9.53 10.20
CA PHE A 44 0.09 -9.36 9.61
C PHE A 44 0.85 -8.12 10.06
N ILE A 45 0.23 -7.21 10.81
CA ILE A 45 0.91 -6.06 11.42
C ILE A 45 0.98 -6.26 12.94
N SER A 46 2.14 -6.70 13.42
CA SER A 46 2.42 -6.98 14.83
C SER A 46 2.72 -5.71 15.66
N LYS A 47 1.87 -4.68 15.54
CA LYS A 47 2.04 -3.41 16.26
C LYS A 47 0.86 -3.11 17.17
N LYS A 48 1.14 -2.70 18.40
CA LYS A 48 0.14 -2.40 19.44
C LYS A 48 -0.91 -1.37 19.02
N TRP A 49 -0.54 -0.42 18.15
CA TRP A 49 -1.49 0.60 17.69
C TRP A 49 -2.61 0.02 16.81
N VAL A 50 -2.47 -1.19 16.26
CA VAL A 50 -3.54 -1.82 15.48
C VAL A 50 -4.77 -2.10 16.37
N ASP A 51 -4.55 -2.40 17.66
CA ASP A 51 -5.64 -2.61 18.62
C ASP A 51 -6.36 -1.31 19.00
N GLU A 52 -5.71 -0.16 18.77
CA GLU A 52 -6.26 1.17 19.01
C GLU A 52 -7.14 1.67 17.85
N ILE A 53 -7.26 0.89 16.76
CA ILE A 53 -8.13 1.20 15.62
C ILE A 53 -9.56 0.69 15.88
N ASP A 54 -10.54 1.50 15.50
CA ASP A 54 -11.94 1.12 15.50
C ASP A 54 -12.40 0.62 14.12
N PHE A 55 -12.21 -0.67 13.85
CA PHE A 55 -12.50 -1.27 12.54
C PHE A 55 -13.98 -1.22 12.12
N ASP A 56 -14.91 -1.04 13.05
CA ASP A 56 -16.32 -0.80 12.75
C ASP A 56 -16.54 0.51 11.95
N THR A 57 -15.56 1.42 11.98
CA THR A 57 -15.57 2.68 11.23
C THR A 57 -14.83 2.60 9.90
N LEU A 58 -14.31 1.43 9.53
CA LEU A 58 -13.50 1.25 8.34
C LEU A 58 -14.33 1.48 7.09
N GLU A 59 -13.97 2.51 6.34
CA GLU A 59 -14.68 2.91 5.12
C GLU A 59 -13.72 3.16 3.96
N LYS A 60 -14.11 2.69 2.78
CA LYS A 60 -13.35 2.90 1.55
C LYS A 60 -13.54 4.34 1.11
N THR A 61 -12.46 5.07 0.88
CA THR A 61 -12.58 6.43 0.34
C THR A 61 -13.02 6.34 -1.12
N GLY A 62 -14.17 6.91 -1.47
CA GLY A 62 -14.69 6.87 -2.85
C GLY A 62 -13.76 7.59 -3.84
N GLY A 63 -13.79 7.18 -5.11
CA GLY A 63 -12.97 7.72 -6.20
C GLY A 63 -13.16 9.22 -6.51
N ASN A 64 -14.10 9.90 -5.84
CA ASN A 64 -14.32 11.34 -5.95
C ASN A 64 -13.23 12.17 -5.25
N PHE A 65 -12.44 11.58 -4.34
CA PHE A 65 -11.35 12.25 -3.62
C PHE A 65 -9.97 11.99 -4.23
N VAL A 66 -9.93 11.42 -5.42
CA VAL A 66 -8.71 10.87 -6.01
C VAL A 66 -8.49 11.62 -7.32
N SER A 67 -7.50 12.52 -7.35
CA SER A 67 -7.10 13.31 -8.53
C SER A 67 -7.00 12.44 -9.79
N ASP A 68 -7.17 13.03 -10.97
CA ASP A 68 -7.02 12.30 -12.24
C ASP A 68 -5.71 11.50 -12.30
N ASP A 69 -4.63 12.04 -11.75
CA ASP A 69 -3.31 11.39 -11.71
C ASP A 69 -3.26 10.14 -10.82
N LEU A 70 -4.10 10.07 -9.79
CA LEU A 70 -4.26 8.87 -8.95
C LEU A 70 -5.25 7.87 -9.60
N ARG A 71 -6.26 8.34 -10.34
CA ARG A 71 -7.22 7.46 -11.04
C ARG A 71 -6.58 6.55 -12.08
N HIS A 72 -5.46 6.98 -12.68
CA HIS A 72 -4.70 6.18 -13.65
C HIS A 72 -3.81 5.11 -13.00
N ARG A 73 -3.78 5.02 -11.67
CA ARG A 73 -2.98 4.05 -10.91
C ARG A 73 -3.96 2.99 -10.41
N GLU A 74 -4.36 2.13 -11.34
CA GLU A 74 -5.57 1.31 -11.29
C GLU A 74 -5.62 0.31 -10.11
N ASP A 75 -4.51 0.06 -9.41
CA ASP A 75 -4.39 -0.99 -8.41
C ASP A 75 -4.45 -0.50 -6.95
N ASP A 76 -4.59 0.82 -6.74
CA ASP A 76 -4.57 1.41 -5.39
C ASP A 76 -5.95 1.37 -4.71
N ILE A 77 -5.97 1.07 -3.40
CA ILE A 77 -7.16 1.13 -2.55
C ILE A 77 -6.87 1.99 -1.33
N ILE A 78 -7.68 3.02 -1.13
CA ILE A 78 -7.56 3.91 0.02
C ILE A 78 -8.74 3.67 0.96
N TRP A 79 -8.40 3.43 2.22
CA TRP A 79 -9.34 3.28 3.32
C TRP A 79 -9.12 4.40 4.33
N LYS A 80 -10.15 4.71 5.11
CA LYS A 80 -10.00 5.46 6.34
C LYS A 80 -10.70 4.74 7.49
N VAL A 81 -10.16 4.92 8.68
CA VAL A 81 -10.64 4.28 9.91
C VAL A 81 -10.32 5.20 11.08
N ARG A 82 -11.12 5.16 12.14
CA ARG A 82 -10.90 6.02 13.32
C ARG A 82 -10.01 5.34 14.34
N TRP A 83 -9.29 6.16 15.10
CA TRP A 83 -8.71 5.72 16.36
C TRP A 83 -9.80 5.64 17.43
N ARG A 84 -9.82 4.55 18.21
CA ARG A 84 -10.71 4.37 19.35
C ARG A 84 -10.57 5.54 20.32
N ASN A 85 -11.69 5.95 20.91
CA ASN A 85 -11.76 7.03 21.89
C ASN A 85 -11.29 8.41 21.36
N THR A 86 -11.24 8.58 20.04
CA THR A 86 -10.96 9.88 19.40
C THR A 86 -11.90 10.08 18.20
N ASN A 87 -11.90 11.29 17.63
CA ASN A 87 -12.54 11.58 16.33
C ASN A 87 -11.53 11.60 15.17
N GLU A 88 -10.28 11.20 15.41
CA GLU A 88 -9.21 11.34 14.44
C GLU A 88 -9.17 10.16 13.48
N TRP A 89 -8.95 10.47 12.20
CA TRP A 89 -8.87 9.49 11.13
C TRP A 89 -7.44 9.03 10.88
N LEU A 90 -7.26 7.74 10.66
CA LEU A 90 -6.12 7.12 10.00
C LEU A 90 -6.52 6.76 8.58
N TYR A 91 -5.71 7.17 7.61
CA TYR A 91 -5.84 6.72 6.23
C TYR A 91 -4.90 5.53 5.99
N ILE A 92 -5.37 4.52 5.28
CA ILE A 92 -4.57 3.37 4.86
C ILE A 92 -4.49 3.44 3.34
N TYR A 93 -3.27 3.60 2.83
CA TYR A 93 -2.98 3.55 1.41
C TYR A 93 -2.48 2.14 1.08
N LEU A 94 -3.39 1.27 0.63
CA LEU A 94 -3.09 -0.10 0.25
C LEU A 94 -2.76 -0.14 -1.24
N LEU A 95 -1.48 -0.35 -1.54
CA LEU A 95 -0.97 -0.64 -2.88
C LEU A 95 -0.85 -2.15 -3.03
N ILE A 96 -1.39 -2.67 -4.13
CA ILE A 96 -1.32 -4.09 -4.44
C ILE A 96 -0.41 -4.30 -5.66
N GLU A 97 0.58 -5.20 -5.56
CA GLU A 97 1.62 -5.38 -6.58
C GLU A 97 1.83 -6.87 -6.93
N PHE A 98 1.43 -7.27 -8.16
CA PHE A 98 1.26 -8.68 -8.58
C PHE A 98 2.24 -9.27 -9.57
N GLN A 99 3.21 -8.51 -10.11
CA GLN A 99 4.47 -8.95 -10.75
C GLN A 99 4.84 -8.20 -12.04
N SER A 100 6.12 -7.86 -12.09
CA SER A 100 7.05 -8.09 -13.23
C SER A 100 8.50 -7.81 -12.78
N SER A 101 8.68 -7.00 -11.73
CA SER A 101 9.89 -6.92 -10.90
C SER A 101 9.60 -6.04 -9.68
N VAL A 102 10.37 -6.15 -8.60
CA VAL A 102 10.30 -5.19 -7.50
C VAL A 102 10.78 -3.83 -8.01
N ASP A 103 9.93 -2.81 -7.92
CA ASP A 103 10.32 -1.43 -8.22
C ASP A 103 11.30 -0.93 -7.15
N ARG A 104 12.59 -0.85 -7.51
CA ARG A 104 13.66 -0.35 -6.62
C ARG A 104 13.33 1.02 -6.02
N PHE A 105 12.58 1.87 -6.72
CA PHE A 105 12.22 3.22 -6.29
C PHE A 105 10.80 3.31 -5.70
N MET A 106 10.23 2.20 -5.21
CA MET A 106 8.89 2.17 -4.62
C MET A 106 8.67 3.25 -3.55
N ALA A 107 9.66 3.53 -2.69
CA ALA A 107 9.56 4.59 -1.69
C ALA A 107 9.28 5.99 -2.30
N VAL A 108 9.82 6.27 -3.49
CA VAL A 108 9.53 7.51 -4.23
C VAL A 108 8.08 7.52 -4.72
N ARG A 109 7.60 6.38 -5.24
CA ARG A 109 6.22 6.21 -5.69
C ARG A 109 5.24 6.48 -4.55
N ILE A 110 5.53 5.92 -3.38
CA ILE A 110 4.76 6.10 -2.13
C ILE A 110 4.77 7.55 -1.66
N MET A 111 5.90 8.24 -1.72
CA MET A 111 5.94 9.68 -1.40
C MET A 111 5.01 10.48 -2.32
N VAL A 112 5.02 10.20 -3.62
CA VAL A 112 4.13 10.87 -4.58
C VAL A 112 2.66 10.56 -4.27
N TYR A 113 2.33 9.30 -3.99
CA TYR A 113 0.97 8.88 -3.65
C TYR A 113 0.42 9.61 -2.43
N ILE A 114 1.19 9.61 -1.34
CA ILE A 114 0.79 10.28 -0.10
C ILE A 114 0.66 11.80 -0.33
N GLY A 115 1.57 12.39 -1.10
CA GLY A 115 1.49 13.80 -1.47
C GLY A 115 0.20 14.14 -2.22
N LEU A 116 -0.19 13.32 -3.20
CA LEU A 116 -1.44 13.48 -3.95
C LEU A 116 -2.67 13.29 -3.06
N LEU A 117 -2.68 12.28 -2.19
CA LEU A 117 -3.74 12.08 -1.21
C LEU A 117 -3.89 13.31 -0.31
N TYR A 118 -2.79 13.84 0.23
CA TYR A 118 -2.85 15.05 1.06
C TYR A 118 -3.34 16.28 0.30
N GLN A 119 -2.95 16.45 -0.97
CA GLN A 119 -3.51 17.53 -1.78
C GLN A 119 -5.03 17.42 -1.91
N ASP A 120 -5.55 16.22 -2.11
CA ASP A 120 -6.99 16.02 -2.24
C ASP A 120 -7.73 16.17 -0.90
N LEU A 121 -7.14 15.73 0.21
CA LEU A 121 -7.67 15.96 1.56
C LEU A 121 -7.73 17.46 1.91
N ILE A 122 -6.69 18.23 1.54
CA ILE A 122 -6.68 19.68 1.72
C ILE A 122 -7.79 20.34 0.89
N LYS A 123 -7.89 20.00 -0.40
CA LYS A 123 -8.90 20.55 -1.31
C LYS A 123 -10.33 20.26 -0.83
N SER A 124 -10.57 19.05 -0.35
CA SER A 124 -11.88 18.62 0.15
C SER A 124 -12.16 19.03 1.60
N LYS A 125 -11.21 19.70 2.28
CA LYS A 125 -11.27 20.06 3.70
C LYS A 125 -11.46 18.86 4.64
N ALA A 126 -11.01 17.68 4.22
CA ALA A 126 -11.00 16.46 5.02
C ALA A 126 -9.70 16.37 5.85
N ILE A 127 -9.47 17.38 6.69
CA ILE A 127 -8.32 17.46 7.60
C ILE A 127 -8.78 17.21 9.05
N ALA A 128 -7.83 16.91 9.94
CA ALA A 128 -8.10 16.68 11.36
C ALA A 128 -8.73 17.92 12.03
N GLU A 129 -9.45 17.70 13.15
CA GLU A 129 -10.12 18.78 13.90
C GLU A 129 -9.11 19.85 14.37
N ASN A 130 -7.88 19.45 14.64
CA ASN A 130 -6.77 20.33 15.02
C ASN A 130 -6.13 21.08 13.83
N GLY A 131 -6.69 20.99 12.63
CA GLY A 131 -6.20 21.66 11.42
C GLY A 131 -4.98 21.02 10.77
N LYS A 132 -4.54 19.83 11.22
CA LYS A 132 -3.41 19.10 10.64
C LYS A 132 -3.88 18.03 9.65
N LEU A 133 -2.94 17.54 8.84
CA LEU A 133 -3.19 16.38 7.99
C LEU A 133 -3.35 15.12 8.85
N PRO A 134 -4.29 14.23 8.51
CA PRO A 134 -4.42 12.95 9.19
C PRO A 134 -3.22 12.05 8.89
N PRO A 135 -2.84 11.13 9.79
CA PRO A 135 -1.81 10.14 9.49
C PRO A 135 -2.22 9.24 8.32
N VAL A 136 -1.22 8.82 7.54
CA VAL A 136 -1.38 7.84 6.45
C VAL A 136 -0.45 6.66 6.71
N LEU A 137 -1.00 5.45 6.65
CA LEU A 137 -0.28 4.19 6.64
C LEU A 137 -0.13 3.72 5.17
N PRO A 138 1.05 3.87 4.56
CA PRO A 138 1.34 3.21 3.29
C PRO A 138 1.67 1.74 3.53
N LEU A 139 0.91 0.88 2.85
CA LEU A 139 1.01 -0.57 2.90
C LEU A 139 1.09 -1.13 1.49
N VAL A 140 2.13 -1.93 1.22
CA VAL A 140 2.28 -2.68 -0.01
C VAL A 140 1.97 -4.14 0.26
N LEU A 141 0.93 -4.65 -0.38
CA LEU A 141 0.68 -6.08 -0.47
C LEU A 141 1.37 -6.61 -1.73
N TYR A 142 2.33 -7.50 -1.53
CA TYR A 142 3.21 -7.96 -2.59
C TYR A 142 3.17 -9.49 -2.71
N ASN A 143 2.95 -9.98 -3.92
CA ASN A 143 2.93 -11.41 -4.25
C ASN A 143 3.87 -11.73 -5.43
N GLY A 144 5.07 -11.13 -5.45
CA GLY A 144 6.01 -11.35 -6.54
C GLY A 144 6.77 -12.67 -6.47
N GLU A 145 7.39 -13.10 -7.58
CA GLU A 145 8.19 -14.33 -7.66
C GLU A 145 9.44 -14.28 -6.78
N VAL A 146 10.01 -13.08 -6.63
CA VAL A 146 11.22 -12.84 -5.83
C VAL A 146 10.86 -12.11 -4.55
N SER A 147 11.60 -12.36 -3.46
CA SER A 147 11.39 -11.64 -2.22
C SER A 147 11.60 -10.13 -2.38
N TRP A 148 10.81 -9.34 -1.65
CA TRP A 148 10.90 -7.88 -1.67
C TRP A 148 12.29 -7.38 -1.27
N TYR A 149 12.97 -6.66 -2.18
CA TYR A 149 14.32 -6.13 -1.94
C TYR A 149 14.45 -4.60 -2.05
N ALA A 150 13.37 -3.87 -2.39
CA ALA A 150 13.43 -2.42 -2.49
C ALA A 150 13.51 -1.75 -1.11
N ALA A 151 14.18 -0.60 -1.07
CA ALA A 151 14.32 0.26 0.10
C ALA A 151 12.96 0.57 0.74
N ARG A 152 12.82 0.33 2.05
CA ARG A 152 11.56 0.54 2.79
C ARG A 152 11.46 1.93 3.40
N GLU A 153 12.53 2.71 3.35
CA GLU A 153 12.57 4.12 3.72
C GLU A 153 13.17 4.97 2.59
N LEU A 154 12.52 6.10 2.28
CA LEU A 154 12.97 6.97 1.18
C LEU A 154 14.41 7.46 1.36
N SER A 155 14.86 7.72 2.59
CA SER A 155 16.22 8.19 2.85
C SER A 155 17.30 7.18 2.47
N GLU A 156 16.98 5.88 2.38
CA GLU A 156 17.91 4.83 1.92
C GLU A 156 18.23 4.96 0.42
N LEU A 157 17.37 5.65 -0.35
CA LEU A 157 17.57 5.91 -1.78
C LEU A 157 18.37 7.19 -2.04
N ILE A 158 18.59 8.02 -1.02
CA ILE A 158 19.27 9.30 -1.16
C ILE A 158 20.78 9.10 -1.01
N ALA A 159 21.54 9.56 -2.01
CA ALA A 159 23.00 9.50 -1.95
C ALA A 159 23.55 10.27 -0.74
N PRO A 160 24.68 9.84 -0.16
CA PRO A 160 25.34 10.58 0.91
C PRO A 160 25.58 12.04 0.52
N PHE A 161 25.27 12.95 1.43
CA PHE A 161 25.42 14.39 1.22
C PHE A 161 26.27 15.02 2.34
N PRO A 162 26.95 16.16 2.06
CA PRO A 162 27.77 16.85 3.04
C PRO A 162 26.96 17.33 4.25
N PHE A 163 27.64 17.58 5.37
CA PHE A 163 27.02 18.04 6.61
C PHE A 163 26.18 19.31 6.41
N GLY A 164 25.02 19.38 7.09
CA GLY A 164 24.15 20.56 7.11
C GLY A 164 22.87 20.45 6.28
N VAL A 165 22.81 19.56 5.27
CA VAL A 165 21.60 19.35 4.45
C VAL A 165 20.75 18.15 4.89
N LYS A 166 21.19 17.38 5.88
CA LYS A 166 20.47 16.19 6.41
C LYS A 166 19.02 16.47 6.81
N LYS A 167 18.76 17.64 7.38
CA LYS A 167 17.41 18.05 7.82
C LYS A 167 16.40 18.22 6.67
N TYR A 168 16.87 18.31 5.42
CA TYR A 168 16.03 18.39 4.23
C TYR A 168 15.83 17.03 3.55
N CYS A 169 16.46 15.96 4.09
CA CYS A 169 16.25 14.60 3.60
C CYS A 169 14.84 14.14 4.01
N PRO A 170 14.00 13.70 3.06
CA PRO A 170 12.66 13.22 3.39
C PRO A 170 12.73 11.85 4.08
N HIS A 171 12.01 11.72 5.18
CA HIS A 171 11.84 10.48 5.92
C HIS A 171 10.42 9.99 5.75
N LEU A 172 10.26 8.95 4.95
CA LEU A 172 8.99 8.29 4.71
C LEU A 172 9.21 6.78 4.63
N GLN A 173 8.56 6.05 5.52
CA GLN A 173 8.58 4.60 5.58
C GLN A 173 7.26 4.03 5.09
N TYR A 174 7.30 2.80 4.61
CA TYR A 174 6.12 2.01 4.29
C TYR A 174 6.26 0.57 4.73
N LEU A 175 5.11 -0.08 4.92
CA LEU A 175 5.06 -1.49 5.25
C LEU A 175 4.94 -2.31 3.98
N VAL A 176 5.58 -3.48 4.00
CA VAL A 176 5.44 -4.49 2.96
C VAL A 176 4.95 -5.76 3.65
N ILE A 177 3.92 -6.37 3.08
CA ILE A 177 3.50 -7.73 3.38
C ILE A 177 3.85 -8.53 2.12
N ASP A 178 4.97 -9.25 2.16
CA ASP A 178 5.35 -10.19 1.10
C ASP A 178 4.67 -11.54 1.39
N GLU A 179 3.44 -11.70 0.88
CA GLU A 179 2.59 -12.83 1.26
C GLU A 179 3.24 -14.18 0.92
N ARG A 180 4.07 -14.20 -0.13
CA ARG A 180 4.77 -15.40 -0.60
C ARG A 180 5.98 -15.76 0.25
N HIS A 181 6.77 -14.78 0.66
CA HIS A 181 8.08 -15.03 1.28
C HIS A 181 8.13 -14.81 2.80
N ASP A 182 7.31 -13.92 3.35
CA ASP A 182 7.39 -13.54 4.77
C ASP A 182 6.73 -14.56 5.72
N TYR A 183 5.94 -15.50 5.20
CA TYR A 183 5.14 -16.43 5.99
C TYR A 183 5.32 -17.89 5.56
N THR A 184 5.34 -18.83 6.51
CA THR A 184 5.29 -20.27 6.20
C THR A 184 3.85 -20.78 6.10
N ASP A 185 3.66 -21.97 5.51
CA ASP A 185 2.33 -22.58 5.43
C ASP A 185 1.75 -22.87 6.83
N GLU A 186 2.61 -23.23 7.80
CA GLU A 186 2.23 -23.46 9.19
C GLU A 186 1.73 -22.19 9.85
N GLN A 187 2.49 -21.07 9.71
CA GLN A 187 2.11 -19.77 10.28
C GLN A 187 0.77 -19.26 9.73
N LEU A 188 0.49 -19.51 8.45
CA LEU A 188 -0.80 -19.16 7.86
C LEU A 188 -1.91 -20.12 8.30
N THR A 189 -1.59 -21.39 8.57
CA THR A 189 -2.54 -22.40 9.05
C THR A 189 -2.95 -22.16 10.49
N GLU A 190 -2.09 -21.57 11.33
CA GLU A 190 -2.45 -21.19 12.70
C GLU A 190 -3.51 -20.07 12.75
N LYS A 191 -3.77 -19.39 11.63
CA LYS A 191 -4.69 -18.25 11.50
C LYS A 191 -5.94 -18.59 10.68
N LEU A 192 -6.56 -19.76 10.88
CA LEU A 192 -7.69 -20.22 10.05
C LEU A 192 -8.90 -19.29 10.03
N GLU A 193 -9.13 -18.54 11.11
CA GLU A 193 -10.24 -17.59 11.21
C GLU A 193 -9.97 -16.27 10.47
N ASN A 194 -8.73 -16.02 10.05
CA ASN A 194 -8.31 -14.80 9.38
C ASN A 194 -8.40 -14.96 7.85
N LEU A 195 -9.27 -14.20 7.20
CA LEU A 195 -9.53 -14.36 5.76
C LEU A 195 -8.31 -14.03 4.88
N ALA A 196 -7.49 -13.06 5.29
CA ALA A 196 -6.26 -12.73 4.58
C ALA A 196 -5.24 -13.88 4.64
N ALA A 197 -5.12 -14.58 5.76
CA ALA A 197 -4.28 -15.78 5.86
C ALA A 197 -4.78 -16.92 4.98
N VAL A 198 -6.10 -17.13 4.89
CA VAL A 198 -6.70 -18.11 3.98
C VAL A 198 -6.38 -17.77 2.52
N LEU A 199 -6.50 -16.51 2.13
CA LEU A 199 -6.16 -16.04 0.78
C LEU A 199 -4.70 -16.33 0.43
N PHE A 200 -3.76 -15.96 1.31
CA PHE A 200 -2.32 -16.16 1.08
C PHE A 200 -1.97 -17.64 0.90
N ARG A 201 -2.66 -18.54 1.61
CA ARG A 201 -2.48 -20.00 1.43
C ARG A 201 -2.99 -20.48 0.09
N LEU A 202 -4.17 -20.03 -0.34
CA LEU A 202 -4.75 -20.41 -1.63
C LEU A 202 -3.79 -20.02 -2.76
N GLU A 203 -3.20 -18.83 -2.68
CA GLU A 203 -2.32 -18.31 -3.71
C GLU A 203 -0.97 -19.04 -3.74
N LYS A 204 -0.40 -19.34 -2.57
CA LYS A 204 0.77 -20.24 -2.49
C LYS A 204 0.51 -21.63 -3.06
N SER A 205 -0.68 -22.18 -2.87
CA SER A 205 -1.02 -23.51 -3.36
C SER A 205 -1.09 -23.56 -4.89
N ARG A 206 -1.59 -22.50 -5.53
CA ARG A 206 -1.64 -22.37 -7.00
C ARG A 206 -0.24 -22.33 -7.60
N THR A 207 0.67 -21.55 -7.02
CA THR A 207 2.04 -21.48 -7.52
C THR A 207 2.78 -22.82 -7.41
N LYS A 208 2.54 -23.61 -6.35
CA LYS A 208 3.14 -24.94 -6.17
C LYS A 208 2.62 -25.97 -7.18
N SER A 209 1.34 -25.93 -7.55
CA SER A 209 0.80 -26.84 -8.57
C SER A 209 1.37 -26.54 -9.96
N ASP A 210 1.57 -25.26 -10.29
CA ASP A 210 2.09 -24.85 -11.59
C ASP A 210 3.58 -25.23 -11.75
N THR A 211 4.36 -25.17 -10.66
CA THR A 211 5.76 -25.64 -10.67
C THR A 211 5.91 -27.17 -10.69
N GLN A 212 4.88 -27.94 -10.33
CA GLN A 212 4.89 -29.41 -10.41
C GLN A 212 4.44 -29.96 -11.77
N GLN A 213 3.88 -29.12 -12.64
CA GLN A 213 3.44 -29.48 -13.99
C GLN A 213 4.37 -28.98 -15.11
N ALA A 214 5.48 -28.31 -14.76
CA ALA A 214 6.48 -27.75 -15.68
C ALA A 214 7.74 -28.63 -15.79
#